data_AF-A0A7Y2E461-F1
#
_entry.id   AF-A0A7Y2E461-F1
#
_cell.length_a   1.000
_cell.length_b   1.000
_cell.length_c   1.000
_cell.angle_alpha   90.00
_cell.angle_beta   90.00
_cell.angle_gamma   90.00
#
_symmetry.space_group_name_H-M   'P 1'
#
loop_
_entity.id
_entity.type
_entity.pdbx_description
1 polymer ?
#
loop_
_entity_poly.entity_id
_entity_poly.type
_entity_poly.pdbx_seq_one_letter_code
_entity_poly.pdbx_strand_id
1 'polypeptide(L)'
;MALLDVIILAVVALGFTHGFRTGLIIQVSSLAGLILAFIAAALFMNGFGDFLVLRFGLPDELGPFIGFLSIFLVVRVAVQVVAIAVKSMVGKLKLSGLDRVSGGFMGALKAAVVLSLAFLVLGFAELPGSQSRLESELYHPVYSLVPDAWSYISNNAPAFEEFRRDVEERLQMGKDALPV
;
A
#
# COMPACT_ATOMS: atom_id res chain seq x y z
N MET A 1 -9.68 24.58 16.12
CA MET A 1 -9.41 23.36 15.32
C MET A 1 -9.70 23.70 13.87
N ALA A 2 -8.72 23.55 13.00
CA ALA A 2 -8.90 23.85 11.58
C ALA A 2 -9.86 22.83 10.96
N LEU A 3 -10.54 23.21 9.87
CA LEU A 3 -11.39 22.29 9.11
C LEU A 3 -10.60 21.03 8.67
N LEU A 4 -9.33 21.22 8.34
CA LEU A 4 -8.42 20.15 7.94
C LEU A 4 -8.18 19.14 9.07
N ASP A 5 -8.06 19.58 10.33
CA ASP A 5 -7.93 18.67 11.48
C ASP A 5 -9.17 17.78 11.64
N VAL A 6 -10.36 18.36 11.45
CA VAL A 6 -11.63 17.61 11.52
C VAL A 6 -11.70 16.55 10.42
N ILE A 7 -11.28 16.89 9.20
CA ILE A 7 -11.23 15.95 8.08
C ILE A 7 -10.24 14.81 8.37
N ILE A 8 -9.04 15.14 8.85
CA ILE A 8 -8.01 14.16 9.21
C ILE A 8 -8.54 13.23 10.31
N LEU A 9 -9.10 13.78 11.38
CA LEU A 9 -9.66 13.00 12.49
C LEU A 9 -10.80 12.10 12.03
N ALA A 10 -11.69 12.59 11.15
CA ALA A 10 -12.78 11.78 10.61
C ALA A 10 -12.26 10.58 9.83
N VAL A 11 -11.28 10.77 8.94
CA VAL A 11 -10.68 9.68 8.15
C VAL A 11 -9.94 8.69 9.04
N VAL A 12 -9.16 9.17 10.02
CA VAL A 12 -8.47 8.32 10.99
C VAL A 12 -9.46 7.54 11.87
N ALA A 13 -10.56 8.16 12.30
CA ALA A 13 -11.62 7.49 13.06
C ALA A 13 -12.37 6.44 12.22
N LEU A 14 -12.61 6.69 10.93
CA LEU A 14 -13.14 5.68 10.02
C LEU A 14 -12.16 4.49 9.87
N GLY A 15 -10.86 4.77 9.74
CA GLY A 15 -9.82 3.76 9.78
C GLY A 15 -9.83 2.94 11.07
N PHE A 16 -9.92 3.62 12.22
CA PHE A 16 -9.98 2.98 13.53
C PHE A 16 -11.21 2.09 13.68
N THR A 17 -12.40 2.58 13.34
CA THR A 17 -13.64 1.81 13.47
C THR A 17 -13.66 0.59 12.54
N HIS A 18 -13.16 0.73 11.31
CA HIS A 18 -12.98 -0.40 10.41
C HIS A 18 -11.97 -1.41 10.96
N GLY A 19 -10.85 -0.92 11.49
CA GLY A 19 -9.83 -1.71 12.19
C GLY A 19 -10.39 -2.50 13.35
N PHE A 20 -11.13 -1.84 14.22
CA PHE A 20 -11.73 -2.39 15.42
C PHE A 20 -12.75 -3.49 15.13
N ARG A 21 -13.54 -3.32 14.06
CA ARG A 21 -14.49 -4.33 13.59
C ARG A 21 -13.81 -5.55 12.95
N THR A 22 -12.59 -5.39 12.48
CA THR A 22 -11.87 -6.41 11.71
C THR A 22 -10.88 -7.19 12.59
N GLY A 23 -10.30 -6.57 13.62
CA GLY A 23 -9.33 -7.19 14.52
C GLY A 23 -7.89 -7.13 13.99
N LEU A 24 -6.90 -7.16 14.89
CA LEU A 24 -5.49 -7.01 14.56
C LEU A 24 -4.99 -8.12 13.64
N ILE A 25 -5.34 -9.37 13.95
CA ILE A 25 -4.87 -10.54 13.18
C ILE A 25 -5.16 -10.35 11.69
N ILE A 26 -6.40 -10.00 11.36
CA ILE A 26 -6.83 -9.83 9.97
C ILE A 26 -6.17 -8.60 9.33
N GLN A 27 -6.03 -7.50 10.08
CA GLN A 27 -5.35 -6.29 9.60
C GLN A 27 -3.89 -6.57 9.22
N VAL A 28 -3.16 -7.31 10.06
CA VAL A 28 -1.76 -7.70 9.81
C VAL A 28 -1.67 -8.72 8.69
N SER A 29 -2.52 -9.76 8.67
CA SER A 29 -2.53 -10.74 7.58
C SER A 29 -2.82 -10.10 6.22
N SER A 30 -3.73 -9.11 6.16
CA SER A 30 -3.99 -8.36 4.93
C SER A 30 -2.78 -7.57 4.46
N LEU A 31 -1.99 -7.00 5.38
CA LEU A 31 -0.81 -6.22 5.04
C LEU A 31 0.33 -7.14 4.60
N ALA A 32 0.59 -8.23 5.34
CA ALA A 32 1.57 -9.24 4.96
C ALA A 32 1.24 -9.83 3.58
N GLY A 33 -0.04 -10.14 3.33
CA GLY A 33 -0.49 -10.64 2.04
C GLY A 33 -0.40 -9.61 0.90
N LEU A 34 -0.44 -8.31 1.20
CA LEU A 34 -0.15 -7.27 0.20
C LEU A 34 1.34 -7.29 -0.18
N ILE A 35 2.23 -7.36 0.81
CA ILE A 35 3.68 -7.44 0.60
C ILE A 35 4.03 -8.69 -0.21
N LEU A 36 3.45 -9.84 0.14
CA LEU A 36 3.64 -11.08 -0.61
C LEU A 36 3.17 -10.96 -2.06
N ALA A 37 2.05 -10.27 -2.32
CA ALA A 37 1.59 -10.03 -3.69
C ALA A 37 2.57 -9.17 -4.48
N PHE A 38 3.15 -8.13 -3.87
CA PHE A 38 4.20 -7.32 -4.49
C PHE A 38 5.45 -8.14 -4.81
N ILE A 39 5.93 -8.93 -3.84
CA ILE A 39 7.13 -9.78 -4.03
C ILE A 39 6.87 -10.80 -5.14
N ALA A 40 5.74 -11.51 -5.13
CA ALA A 40 5.40 -12.47 -6.16
C ALA A 40 5.30 -11.81 -7.55
N ALA A 41 4.64 -10.65 -7.64
CA ALA A 41 4.56 -9.90 -8.87
C ALA A 41 5.94 -9.50 -9.40
N ALA A 42 6.80 -8.91 -8.56
CA ALA A 42 8.16 -8.54 -8.92
C ALA A 42 9.01 -9.74 -9.41
N LEU A 43 8.85 -10.90 -8.76
CA LEU A 43 9.60 -12.10 -9.11
C LEU A 43 9.16 -12.70 -10.44
N PHE A 44 7.86 -12.74 -10.73
CA PHE A 44 7.30 -13.48 -11.87
C PHE A 44 6.87 -12.59 -13.05
N MET A 45 7.00 -11.26 -12.95
CA MET A 45 6.45 -10.33 -13.95
C MET A 45 6.99 -10.54 -15.37
N ASN A 46 8.27 -10.86 -15.56
CA ASN A 46 8.84 -11.06 -16.90
C ASN A 46 8.27 -12.34 -17.54
N GLY A 47 8.37 -13.48 -16.86
CA GLY A 47 7.91 -14.75 -17.42
C GLY A 47 6.41 -14.80 -17.72
N PHE A 48 5.58 -14.17 -16.87
CA PHE A 48 4.14 -14.06 -17.16
C PHE A 48 3.83 -12.96 -18.19
N GLY A 49 4.60 -11.87 -18.18
CA GLY A 49 4.52 -10.80 -19.17
C GLY A 49 4.75 -11.29 -20.60
N ASP A 50 5.83 -12.04 -20.83
CA ASP A 50 6.18 -12.60 -22.13
C ASP A 50 5.07 -13.54 -22.66
N PHE A 51 4.50 -14.34 -21.76
CA PHE A 51 3.37 -15.22 -22.10
C PHE A 51 2.14 -14.40 -22.56
N LEU A 52 1.82 -13.31 -21.86
CA LEU A 52 0.69 -12.45 -22.22
C LEU A 52 0.95 -11.70 -23.52
N VAL A 53 2.16 -11.21 -23.74
CA VAL A 53 2.56 -10.55 -24.99
C VAL A 53 2.39 -11.48 -26.17
N LEU A 54 2.96 -12.70 -26.09
CA LEU A 54 2.84 -13.70 -27.14
C LEU A 54 1.38 -14.10 -27.42
N ARG A 55 0.56 -14.20 -26.36
CA ARG A 55 -0.83 -14.67 -26.48
C ARG A 55 -1.77 -13.60 -27.04
N PHE A 56 -1.57 -12.34 -26.68
CA PHE A 56 -2.48 -11.24 -27.01
C PHE A 56 -1.92 -10.25 -28.04
N GLY A 57 -0.68 -10.44 -28.51
CA GLY A 57 -0.04 -9.56 -29.47
C GLY A 57 0.19 -8.15 -28.92
N LEU A 58 0.52 -8.05 -27.64
CA LEU A 58 0.80 -6.76 -26.98
C LEU A 58 2.21 -6.28 -27.34
N PRO A 59 2.52 -4.98 -27.20
CA PRO A 59 3.89 -4.51 -27.28
C PRO A 59 4.78 -5.16 -26.22
N ASP A 60 5.95 -5.66 -26.61
CA ASP A 60 6.92 -6.31 -25.71
C ASP A 60 7.29 -5.42 -24.51
N GLU A 61 7.37 -4.11 -24.75
CA GLU A 61 7.64 -3.06 -23.75
C GLU A 61 6.63 -3.05 -22.59
N LEU A 62 5.38 -3.44 -22.85
CA LEU A 62 4.33 -3.51 -21.84
C LEU A 62 4.30 -4.84 -21.09
N GLY A 63 5.06 -5.85 -21.55
CA GLY A 63 5.07 -7.20 -21.01
C GLY A 63 5.30 -7.24 -19.50
N PRO A 64 6.44 -6.72 -18.99
CA PRO A 64 6.73 -6.71 -17.55
C PRO A 64 5.68 -5.96 -16.73
N PHE A 65 5.20 -4.81 -17.22
CA PHE A 65 4.19 -4.02 -16.50
C PHE A 65 2.86 -4.78 -16.37
N ILE A 66 2.37 -5.35 -17.47
CA ILE A 66 1.11 -6.11 -17.50
C ILE A 66 1.28 -7.42 -16.71
N GLY A 67 2.44 -8.07 -16.81
CA GLY A 67 2.78 -9.27 -16.03
C GLY A 67 2.75 -9.01 -14.53
N PHE A 68 3.41 -7.93 -14.09
CA PHE A 68 3.39 -7.47 -12.71
C PHE A 68 1.97 -7.23 -12.22
N LEU A 69 1.19 -6.42 -12.96
CA LEU A 69 -0.17 -6.07 -12.56
C LEU A 69 -1.08 -7.30 -12.48
N SER A 70 -0.96 -8.21 -13.44
CA SER A 70 -1.76 -9.43 -13.50
C SER A 70 -1.45 -10.37 -12.33
N ILE A 71 -0.17 -10.64 -12.07
CA ILE A 71 0.23 -11.50 -10.94
C ILE A 71 -0.15 -10.84 -9.61
N PHE A 72 0.10 -9.55 -9.45
CA PHE A 72 -0.26 -8.81 -8.26
C PHE A 72 -1.75 -8.95 -7.95
N LEU A 73 -2.62 -8.73 -8.95
CA LEU A 73 -4.06 -8.86 -8.79
C LEU A 73 -4.48 -10.29 -8.45
N VAL A 74 -3.96 -11.30 -9.16
CA VAL A 74 -4.29 -12.71 -8.90
C VAL A 74 -3.89 -13.13 -7.49
N VAL A 75 -2.65 -12.84 -7.08
CA VAL A 75 -2.15 -13.19 -5.74
C VAL A 75 -2.92 -12.41 -4.67
N ARG A 76 -3.20 -11.12 -4.91
CA ARG A 76 -3.95 -10.29 -3.97
C ARG A 76 -5.37 -10.84 -3.74
N VAL A 77 -6.07 -11.22 -4.81
CA VAL A 77 -7.39 -11.84 -4.72
C VAL A 77 -7.33 -13.17 -3.99
N ALA A 78 -6.36 -14.03 -4.32
CA ALA A 78 -6.17 -15.32 -3.66
C ALA A 78 -5.96 -15.17 -2.15
N VAL A 79 -5.05 -14.27 -1.74
CA VAL A 79 -4.81 -13.92 -0.33
C VAL A 79 -6.10 -13.46 0.34
N GLN A 80 -6.90 -12.62 -0.33
CA GLN A 80 -8.13 -12.09 0.24
C GLN A 80 -9.20 -13.18 0.43
N VAL A 81 -9.32 -14.11 -0.51
CA VAL A 81 -10.20 -15.28 -0.38
C VAL A 81 -9.79 -16.13 0.82
N VAL A 82 -8.48 -16.41 0.98
CA VAL A 82 -7.95 -17.14 2.13
C VAL A 82 -8.24 -16.39 3.43
N ALA A 83 -8.01 -15.08 3.48
CA ALA A 83 -8.28 -14.27 4.67
C ALA A 83 -9.76 -14.30 5.07
N ILE A 84 -10.69 -14.28 4.12
CA ILE A 84 -12.13 -14.40 4.37
C ILE A 84 -12.48 -15.80 4.90
N ALA A 85 -11.94 -16.84 4.29
CA ALA A 85 -12.16 -18.22 4.75
C ALA A 85 -11.64 -18.42 6.18
N VAL A 86 -10.42 -17.95 6.46
CA VAL A 86 -9.81 -17.95 7.80
C VAL A 86 -10.69 -17.16 8.76
N LYS A 87 -11.16 -15.96 8.39
CA LYS A 87 -12.07 -15.16 9.23
C LYS A 87 -13.36 -15.91 9.56
N SER A 88 -13.93 -16.66 8.61
CA SER A 88 -15.13 -17.45 8.85
C SER A 88 -14.89 -18.62 9.81
N MET A 89 -13.72 -19.26 9.74
CA MET A 89 -13.32 -20.33 10.67
C MET A 89 -13.01 -19.79 12.07
N VAL A 90 -12.32 -18.65 12.11
CA VAL A 90 -11.91 -17.91 13.32
C VAL A 90 -13.08 -17.13 13.93
N GLY A 91 -14.19 -16.91 13.21
CA GLY A 91 -15.38 -16.23 13.74
C GLY A 91 -16.03 -16.90 14.95
N LYS A 92 -15.65 -18.16 15.25
CA LYS A 92 -15.99 -18.86 16.50
C LYS A 92 -15.07 -18.50 17.68
N LEU A 93 -13.89 -17.96 17.41
CA LEU A 93 -13.00 -17.41 18.42
C LEU A 93 -13.54 -16.03 18.78
N LYS A 94 -13.99 -15.86 20.03
CA LYS A 94 -14.30 -14.55 20.59
C LYS A 94 -13.02 -13.72 20.52
N LEU A 95 -12.88 -12.89 19.49
CA LEU A 95 -11.77 -11.93 19.41
C LEU A 95 -11.74 -11.17 20.72
N SER A 96 -10.62 -11.27 21.44
CA SER A 96 -10.46 -10.60 22.72
C SER A 96 -10.59 -9.09 22.51
N GLY A 97 -11.02 -8.36 23.53
CA GLY A 97 -11.10 -6.89 23.45
C GLY A 97 -9.78 -6.26 22.98
N LEU A 98 -8.65 -6.88 23.35
CA LEU A 98 -7.31 -6.47 22.93
C LEU A 98 -7.09 -6.61 21.41
N ASP A 99 -7.49 -7.72 20.79
CA ASP A 99 -7.35 -7.89 19.33
C ASP A 99 -8.13 -6.81 18.56
N ARG A 100 -9.33 -6.45 19.04
CA ARG A 100 -10.13 -5.39 18.42
C ARG A 100 -9.51 -4.02 18.60
N VAL A 101 -9.08 -3.66 19.82
CA VAL A 101 -8.44 -2.37 20.09
C VAL A 101 -7.16 -2.21 19.27
N SER A 102 -6.28 -3.22 19.26
CA SER A 102 -5.07 -3.21 18.44
C SER A 102 -5.39 -3.18 16.94
N GLY A 103 -6.45 -3.87 16.51
CA GLY A 103 -6.96 -3.76 15.15
C GLY A 103 -7.41 -2.36 14.79
N GLY A 104 -8.03 -1.65 15.74
CA GLY A 104 -8.39 -0.23 15.61
C GLY A 104 -7.17 0.66 15.39
N PHE A 105 -6.13 0.53 16.21
CA PHE A 105 -4.89 1.28 16.02
C PHE A 105 -4.22 0.99 14.67
N MET A 106 -4.19 -0.27 14.25
CA MET A 106 -3.66 -0.65 12.93
C MET A 106 -4.49 -0.03 11.79
N GLY A 107 -5.82 0.02 11.93
CA GLY A 107 -6.70 0.67 10.97
C GLY A 107 -6.50 2.19 10.90
N ALA A 108 -6.33 2.84 12.05
CA ALA A 108 -6.00 4.26 12.16
C ALA A 108 -4.65 4.58 11.49
N LEU A 109 -3.61 3.78 11.76
CA LEU A 109 -2.29 3.92 11.15
C LEU A 109 -2.39 3.83 9.62
N LYS A 110 -3.10 2.83 9.09
CA LYS A 110 -3.29 2.71 7.64
C LYS A 110 -4.02 3.90 7.04
N ALA A 111 -5.06 4.41 7.70
CA ALA A 111 -5.75 5.62 7.24
C ALA A 111 -4.82 6.84 7.24
N ALA A 112 -3.98 6.99 8.26
CA ALA A 112 -3.00 8.05 8.34
C ALA A 112 -1.93 7.94 7.23
N VAL A 113 -1.45 6.72 6.92
CA VAL A 113 -0.55 6.47 5.78
C VAL A 113 -1.22 6.83 4.45
N VAL A 114 -2.49 6.46 4.25
CA VAL A 114 -3.24 6.83 3.04
C VAL A 114 -3.40 8.35 2.94
N LEU A 115 -3.67 9.04 4.04
CA LEU A 115 -3.71 10.51 4.07
C LEU A 115 -2.35 11.13 3.76
N SER A 116 -1.26 10.59 4.30
CA SER A 116 0.11 11.03 3.99
C SER A 116 0.39 10.95 2.49
N LEU A 117 0.10 9.80 1.87
CA LEU A 117 0.21 9.61 0.41
C LEU A 117 -0.67 10.59 -0.35
N ALA A 118 -1.92 10.78 0.09
CA ALA A 118 -2.84 11.73 -0.54
C ALA A 118 -2.31 13.17 -0.46
N PHE A 119 -1.76 13.59 0.68
CA PHE A 119 -1.17 14.92 0.83
C PHE A 119 0.11 15.09 0.01
N LEU A 120 0.93 14.05 -0.16
CA LEU A 120 2.07 14.09 -1.07
C LEU A 120 1.62 14.35 -2.51
N VAL A 121 0.59 13.65 -2.97
CA VAL A 121 0.03 13.83 -4.33
C VAL A 121 -0.63 15.21 -4.48
N LEU A 122 -1.44 15.62 -3.50
CA LEU A 122 -2.12 16.93 -3.50
C LEU A 122 -1.12 18.09 -3.37
N GLY A 123 0.05 17.84 -2.78
CA GLY A 123 1.15 18.79 -2.67
C GLY A 123 1.57 19.34 -4.04
N PHE A 124 1.55 18.52 -5.09
CA PHE A 124 1.86 18.94 -6.46
C PHE A 124 0.85 19.96 -7.03
N ALA A 125 -0.37 19.97 -6.50
CA ALA A 125 -1.43 20.91 -6.87
C ALA A 125 -1.59 22.06 -5.87
N GLU A 126 -0.64 22.22 -4.92
CA GLU A 126 -0.72 23.20 -3.82
C GLU A 126 -1.98 23.06 -2.94
N LEU A 127 -2.53 21.84 -2.86
CA LEU A 127 -3.69 21.51 -2.02
C LEU A 127 -3.27 20.66 -0.81
N PRO A 128 -3.86 20.84 0.38
CA PRO A 128 -4.71 21.96 0.79
C PRO A 128 -3.94 23.29 0.74
N GLY A 129 -4.62 24.43 0.61
CA GLY A 129 -3.96 25.74 0.51
C GLY A 129 -3.04 26.05 1.71
N SER A 130 -2.01 26.87 1.48
CA SER A 130 -0.96 27.18 2.48
C SER A 130 -1.51 27.61 3.83
N GLN A 131 -2.53 28.47 3.86
CA GLN A 131 -3.20 28.91 5.08
C GLN A 131 -3.82 27.74 5.85
N SER A 132 -4.53 26.84 5.18
CA SER A 132 -5.14 25.66 5.81
C SER A 132 -4.11 24.67 6.35
N ARG A 133 -2.92 24.59 5.75
CA ARG A 133 -1.82 23.76 6.26
C ARG A 133 -1.22 24.34 7.54
N LEU A 134 -1.03 25.67 7.60
CA LEU A 134 -0.47 26.37 8.75
C LEU A 134 -1.42 26.38 9.96
N GLU A 135 -2.72 26.46 9.71
CA GLU A 135 -3.74 26.44 10.76
C GLU A 135 -3.98 25.04 11.35
N SER A 136 -3.52 23.97 10.68
CA SER A 136 -3.77 22.57 11.05
C SER A 136 -2.61 21.99 11.86
N GLU A 137 -2.92 21.57 13.09
CA GLU A 137 -1.96 20.90 13.97
C GLU A 137 -1.65 19.46 13.52
N LEU A 138 -2.61 18.81 12.86
CA LEU A 138 -2.51 17.42 12.45
C LEU A 138 -1.94 17.23 11.04
N TYR A 139 -1.90 18.28 10.21
CA TYR A 139 -1.41 18.17 8.85
C TYR A 139 0.04 17.70 8.80
N HIS A 140 0.96 18.37 9.52
CA HIS A 140 2.39 18.06 9.44
C HIS A 140 2.73 16.65 9.98
N PRO A 141 2.24 16.22 11.17
CA PRO A 141 2.51 14.88 11.67
C PRO A 141 1.97 13.77 10.77
N VAL A 142 0.82 13.98 10.10
CA VAL A 142 0.26 12.99 9.18
C VAL A 142 1.00 13.02 7.85
N TYR A 143 1.30 14.20 7.31
CA TYR A 143 2.07 14.34 6.07
C TYR A 143 3.43 13.65 6.17
N SER A 144 4.15 13.80 7.28
CA SER A 144 5.52 13.30 7.41
C SER A 144 5.61 11.77 7.59
N LEU A 145 4.51 11.07 7.86
CA LEU A 145 4.52 9.62 8.10
C LEU A 145 5.21 8.83 6.99
N VAL A 146 4.85 9.06 5.73
CA VAL A 146 5.46 8.34 4.61
C VAL A 146 6.89 8.79 4.32
N PRO A 147 7.21 10.09 4.22
CA PRO A 147 8.58 10.55 4.02
C PRO A 147 9.55 10.07 5.12
N ASP A 148 9.13 10.12 6.38
CA ASP A 148 9.95 9.69 7.50
C ASP A 148 10.13 8.17 7.50
N ALA A 149 9.05 7.41 7.22
CA ALA A 149 9.13 5.97 7.07
C ALA A 149 10.04 5.57 5.91
N TRP A 150 9.94 6.26 4.77
CA TRP A 150 10.79 6.05 3.61
C TRP A 150 12.26 6.27 3.96
N SER A 151 12.57 7.43 4.54
CA SER A 151 13.94 7.78 4.94
C SER A 151 14.51 6.81 5.96
N TYR A 152 13.68 6.36 6.90
CA TYR A 152 14.09 5.36 7.88
C TYR A 152 14.40 4.02 7.21
N ILE A 153 13.54 3.54 6.30
CA ILE A 153 13.74 2.26 5.60
C ILE A 153 14.97 2.34 4.69
N SER A 154 15.11 3.38 3.88
CA SER A 154 16.25 3.51 2.94
C SER A 154 17.59 3.56 3.66
N ASN A 155 17.65 4.17 4.86
CA ASN A 155 18.88 4.29 5.63
C ASN A 155 19.24 3.03 6.43
N ASN A 156 18.25 2.19 6.76
CA ASN A 156 18.44 1.07 7.69
C ASN A 156 18.21 -0.32 7.08
N ALA A 157 17.65 -0.42 5.87
CA ALA A 157 17.28 -1.69 5.24
C ALA A 157 17.96 -1.84 3.86
N PRO A 158 19.24 -2.27 3.81
CA PRO A 158 19.94 -2.48 2.53
C PRO A 158 19.23 -3.48 1.62
N ALA A 159 18.55 -4.49 2.19
CA ALA A 159 17.74 -5.45 1.44
C ALA A 159 16.56 -4.81 0.70
N PHE A 160 16.02 -3.70 1.21
CA PHE A 160 14.94 -2.96 0.54
C PHE A 160 15.45 -2.21 -0.68
N GLU A 161 16.62 -1.58 -0.58
CA GLU A 161 17.25 -0.88 -1.71
C GLU A 161 17.68 -1.85 -2.81
N GLU A 162 18.20 -3.03 -2.45
CA GLU A 162 18.50 -4.10 -3.42
C GLU A 162 17.22 -4.55 -4.15
N PHE A 163 16.14 -4.85 -3.40
CA PHE A 163 14.85 -5.20 -4.00
C PHE A 163 14.30 -4.09 -4.89
N ARG A 164 14.38 -2.83 -4.45
CA ARG A 164 13.91 -1.68 -5.23
C ARG A 164 14.67 -1.57 -6.55
N ARG A 165 16.00 -1.69 -6.50
CA ARG A 165 16.85 -1.62 -7.70
C ARG A 165 16.53 -2.78 -8.65
N ASP A 166 16.39 -3.99 -8.15
CA ASP A 166 16.02 -5.15 -8.97
C ASP A 166 14.66 -4.96 -9.66
N VAL A 167 13.68 -4.39 -8.95
CA VAL A 167 12.39 -4.05 -9.55
C VAL A 167 12.53 -2.94 -10.59
N GLU A 168 13.26 -1.86 -10.27
CA GLU A 168 13.49 -0.75 -11.20
C GLU A 168 14.22 -1.19 -12.46
N GLU A 169 15.30 -1.97 -12.37
CA GLU A 169 16.04 -2.50 -13.52
C GLU A 169 15.16 -3.38 -14.41
N ARG A 170 14.36 -4.27 -13.81
CA ARG A 170 13.43 -5.12 -14.56
C ARG A 170 12.28 -4.33 -15.20
N LEU A 171 11.90 -3.19 -14.64
CA LEU A 171 10.92 -2.26 -15.24
C LEU A 171 11.57 -1.30 -16.27
N GLN A 172 12.86 -0.98 -16.11
CA GLN A 172 13.63 -0.06 -16.98
C GLN A 172 14.34 -0.74 -18.14
N MET A 173 14.40 -2.07 -18.22
CA MET A 173 14.73 -2.76 -19.48
C MET A 173 13.79 -2.36 -20.65
N GLY A 174 12.65 -1.71 -20.38
CA GLY A 174 11.82 -1.08 -21.40
C GLY A 174 12.22 0.37 -21.78
N LYS A 175 13.14 1.02 -21.08
CA LYS A 175 13.58 2.41 -21.35
C LYS A 175 14.71 2.49 -22.39
N ASP A 176 15.59 1.49 -22.46
CA ASP A 176 16.62 1.39 -23.52
C ASP A 176 16.03 0.97 -24.88
N ALA A 177 14.75 0.59 -24.90
CA ALA A 177 13.97 0.30 -26.11
C ALA A 177 13.23 1.53 -26.68
N LEU A 178 13.29 2.68 -26.01
CA LEU A 178 12.71 3.93 -26.52
C LEU A 178 13.78 4.72 -27.28
N PRO A 179 13.72 4.79 -28.62
CA PRO A 179 14.50 5.77 -29.35
C PRO A 179 13.92 7.15 -29.01
N VAL A 180 14.65 7.90 -28.21
CA VAL A 180 14.61 9.37 -28.29
C VAL A 180 15.76 9.82 -29.17
#